data_AF-A0A6C0CYA5-F1
#
_entry.id   AF-A0A6C0CYA5-F1
#
_cell.length_a   1.000
_cell.length_b   1.000
_cell.length_c   1.000
_cell.angle_alpha   90.00
_cell.angle_beta   90.00
_cell.angle_gamma   90.00
#
_symmetry.space_group_name_H-M   'P 1'
#
loop_
_entity.id
_entity.type
_entity.pdbx_description
1 polymer ?
#
loop_
_entity_poly.entity_id
_entity_poly.type
_entity_poly.pdbx_seq_one_letter_code
_entity_poly.pdbx_strand_id
1 'polypeptide(L)'
;MDIDGLVVIRDENLHQNVYEYIQTKELDVKDINDIFIVYFSMLRDGYCFTMDRNQLMACLLDITYVLNPSNDNMEIVKLNMVNEDEDDDESESD
;
A
#
# COMPACT_ATOMS: atom_id res chain seq x y z
N MET A 1 -4.72 -25.67 4.83
CA MET A 1 -5.05 -24.83 6.00
C MET A 1 -6.19 -23.96 5.53
N ASP A 2 -7.42 -24.33 5.86
CA ASP A 2 -8.56 -23.45 5.64
C ASP A 2 -8.43 -22.34 6.67
N ILE A 3 -8.11 -21.13 6.22
CA ILE A 3 -8.03 -19.96 7.10
C ILE A 3 -9.46 -19.45 7.25
N ASP A 4 -10.22 -20.08 8.15
CA ASP A 4 -11.50 -19.53 8.60
C ASP A 4 -11.27 -18.10 9.13
N GLY A 5 -11.99 -17.11 8.60
CA GLY A 5 -11.91 -15.72 9.07
C GLY A 5 -11.03 -14.76 8.27
N LEU A 6 -10.62 -15.11 7.04
CA LEU A 6 -9.91 -14.17 6.15
C LEU A 6 -10.77 -12.92 5.84
N VAL A 7 -10.16 -11.75 5.97
CA VAL A 7 -10.74 -10.48 5.52
C VAL A 7 -10.21 -10.19 4.12
N VAL A 8 -11.06 -10.35 3.10
CA VAL A 8 -10.66 -10.11 1.71
C VAL A 8 -10.73 -8.61 1.39
N ILE A 9 -9.61 -8.04 1.00
CA ILE A 9 -9.47 -6.65 0.57
C ILE A 9 -9.41 -6.58 -0.95
N ARG A 10 -10.24 -5.69 -1.50
CA ARG A 10 -10.40 -5.44 -2.93
C ARG A 10 -10.10 -3.98 -3.23
N ASP A 11 -9.85 -3.70 -4.48
CA ASP A 11 -9.40 -2.39 -4.98
C ASP A 11 -10.30 -1.25 -4.50
N GLU A 12 -11.61 -1.44 -4.60
CA GLU A 12 -12.64 -0.47 -4.24
C GLU A 12 -12.65 -0.05 -2.76
N ASN A 13 -12.08 -0.87 -1.88
CA ASN A 13 -12.05 -0.63 -0.44
C ASN A 13 -10.64 -0.62 0.16
N LEU A 14 -9.60 -0.67 -0.68
CA LEU A 14 -8.21 -0.82 -0.24
C LEU A 14 -7.77 0.33 0.69
N HIS A 15 -7.84 1.58 0.22
CA HIS A 15 -7.40 2.74 1.02
C HIS A 15 -8.16 2.86 2.34
N GLN A 16 -9.48 2.68 2.29
CA GLN A 16 -10.33 2.77 3.48
C GLN A 16 -9.98 1.69 4.51
N ASN A 17 -9.81 0.43 4.08
CA ASN A 17 -9.51 -0.68 5.01
C ASN A 17 -8.14 -0.51 5.67
N VAL A 18 -7.11 -0.12 4.92
CA VAL A 18 -5.77 0.12 5.49
C VAL A 18 -5.82 1.30 6.46
N TYR A 19 -6.48 2.40 6.10
CA TYR A 19 -6.63 3.55 6.97
C TYR A 19 -7.41 3.22 8.26
N GLU A 20 -8.55 2.54 8.15
CA GLU A 20 -9.35 2.11 9.30
C GLU A 20 -8.58 1.17 10.21
N TYR A 21 -7.78 0.25 9.65
CA TYR A 21 -6.94 -0.65 10.43
C TYR A 21 -5.91 0.14 11.27
N ILE A 22 -5.24 1.12 10.66
CA ILE A 22 -4.29 2.02 11.34
C ILE A 22 -4.98 2.77 12.48
N GLN A 23 -6.14 3.38 12.21
CA GLN A 23 -6.90 4.14 13.21
C GLN A 23 -7.37 3.23 14.36
N THR A 24 -7.90 2.06 14.04
CA THR A 24 -8.42 1.10 15.04
C THR A 24 -7.32 0.55 15.95
N LYS A 25 -6.11 0.37 15.41
CA LYS A 25 -4.95 -0.14 16.15
C LYS A 25 -4.09 0.97 16.76
N GLU A 26 -4.48 2.24 16.57
CA GLU A 26 -3.76 3.43 17.03
C GLU A 26 -2.28 3.43 16.62
N LEU A 27 -2.00 3.01 15.38
CA LEU A 27 -0.64 2.93 14.86
C LEU A 27 -0.15 4.30 14.38
N ASP A 28 1.07 4.66 14.77
CA ASP A 28 1.75 5.88 14.35
C ASP A 28 2.59 5.57 13.09
N VAL A 29 2.21 6.16 11.95
CA VAL A 29 2.87 5.94 10.65
C VAL A 29 3.54 7.22 10.21
N LYS A 30 4.88 7.20 10.14
CA LYS A 30 5.69 8.37 9.77
C LYS A 30 6.33 8.23 8.42
N ASP A 31 6.72 7.01 8.05
CA ASP A 31 7.45 6.74 6.81
C ASP A 31 7.09 5.38 6.21
N ILE A 32 7.77 5.05 5.11
CA ILE A 32 7.56 3.82 4.35
C ILE A 32 7.82 2.53 5.17
N ASN A 33 8.72 2.56 6.15
CA ASN A 33 8.99 1.38 6.98
C ASN A 33 7.80 1.12 7.91
N ASP A 34 7.23 2.17 8.49
CA ASP A 34 6.06 2.05 9.37
C ASP A 34 4.86 1.47 8.63
N ILE A 35 4.59 1.93 7.40
CA ILE A 35 3.47 1.39 6.62
C ILE A 35 3.69 -0.06 6.21
N PHE A 36 4.93 -0.51 6.00
CA PHE A 36 5.20 -1.94 5.81
C PHE A 36 4.94 -2.76 7.08
N ILE A 37 5.22 -2.22 8.26
CA ILE A 37 4.86 -2.87 9.53
C ILE A 37 3.34 -3.00 9.64
N VAL A 38 2.57 -1.99 9.22
CA VAL A 38 1.10 -2.07 9.12
C VAL A 38 0.69 -3.21 8.18
N TYR A 39 1.21 -3.22 6.96
CA TYR A 39 0.90 -4.26 5.97
C TYR A 39 1.18 -5.68 6.49
N PHE A 40 2.36 -5.92 7.07
CA PHE A 40 2.68 -7.23 7.65
C PHE A 40 1.79 -7.59 8.84
N SER A 41 1.39 -6.60 9.64
CA SER A 41 0.45 -6.81 10.74
C SER A 41 -0.94 -7.19 10.22
N MET A 42 -1.42 -6.57 9.15
CA MET A 42 -2.67 -6.93 8.50
C MET A 42 -2.63 -8.36 7.94
N LEU A 43 -1.54 -8.75 7.27
CA LEU A 43 -1.37 -10.13 6.81
C LEU A 43 -1.43 -11.15 7.97
N ARG A 44 -0.74 -10.86 9.07
CA ARG A 44 -0.75 -11.70 10.27
C ARG A 44 -2.14 -11.80 10.89
N ASP A 45 -2.90 -10.70 10.86
CA ASP A 45 -4.25 -10.61 11.40
C ASP A 45 -5.31 -11.18 10.42
N GLY A 46 -4.90 -11.78 9.29
CA GLY A 46 -5.79 -12.52 8.38
C GLY A 46 -6.36 -11.70 7.22
N TYR A 47 -5.78 -10.54 6.91
CA TYR A 47 -6.18 -9.76 5.74
C TYR A 47 -5.54 -10.33 4.47
N CYS A 48 -6.34 -10.48 3.42
CA CYS A 48 -5.90 -10.97 2.12
C CYS A 48 -6.14 -9.92 1.05
N PHE A 49 -5.04 -9.43 0.46
CA PHE A 49 -5.03 -8.42 -0.59
C PHE A 49 -5.08 -9.12 -1.96
N THR A 50 -6.05 -8.75 -2.79
CA THR A 50 -6.32 -9.44 -4.08
C THR A 50 -5.89 -8.65 -5.32
N MET A 51 -5.42 -7.41 -5.13
CA MET A 51 -4.87 -6.53 -6.15
C MET A 51 -3.42 -6.88 -6.52
N ASP A 52 -2.93 -6.26 -7.59
CA ASP A 52 -1.51 -6.28 -7.92
C ASP A 52 -0.66 -5.49 -6.91
N ARG A 53 0.66 -5.74 -6.97
CA ARG A 53 1.62 -5.16 -6.01
C ARG A 53 1.84 -3.67 -6.21
N ASN A 54 1.72 -3.15 -7.43
CA ASN A 54 1.92 -1.73 -7.72
C ASN A 54 0.74 -0.94 -7.14
N GLN A 55 -0.49 -1.39 -7.36
CA GLN A 55 -1.69 -0.81 -6.76
C GLN A 55 -1.65 -0.85 -5.23
N LEU A 56 -1.23 -1.97 -4.65
CA LEU A 56 -1.04 -2.08 -3.21
C LEU A 56 0.00 -1.07 -2.72
N MET A 57 1.17 -1.01 -3.37
CA MET A 57 2.24 -0.08 -3.00
C MET A 57 1.78 1.37 -3.09
N ALA A 58 1.15 1.77 -4.19
CA ALA A 58 0.60 3.10 -4.38
C ALA A 58 -0.33 3.49 -3.22
N CYS A 59 -1.25 2.59 -2.83
CA CYS A 59 -2.11 2.83 -1.67
C CYS A 59 -1.33 3.02 -0.36
N LEU A 60 -0.32 2.19 -0.08
CA LEU A 60 0.46 2.30 1.15
C LEU A 60 1.21 3.65 1.19
N LEU A 61 1.77 4.07 0.07
CA LEU A 61 2.48 5.35 -0.06
C LEU A 61 1.53 6.54 0.08
N ASP A 62 0.36 6.50 -0.56
CA ASP A 62 -0.69 7.51 -0.42
C ASP A 62 -1.07 7.70 1.04
N ILE A 63 -1.37 6.61 1.75
CA ILE A 63 -1.77 6.64 3.16
C ILE A 63 -0.65 7.18 4.04
N THR A 64 0.60 6.79 3.76
CA THR A 64 1.77 7.30 4.49
C THR A 64 1.86 8.83 4.37
N TYR A 65 1.69 9.36 3.16
CA TYR A 65 1.70 10.81 2.94
C TYR A 65 0.48 11.51 3.58
N VAL A 66 -0.71 10.91 3.50
CA VAL A 66 -1.92 11.44 4.15
C VAL A 66 -1.74 11.55 5.66
N LEU A 67 -1.11 10.56 6.29
CA LEU A 67 -0.86 10.55 7.74
C LEU A 67 0.31 11.44 8.15
N ASN A 68 1.35 11.54 7.31
CA ASN A 68 2.51 12.39 7.55
C ASN A 68 3.01 13.06 6.25
N PRO A 69 2.55 14.28 5.93
CA PRO A 69 2.86 14.96 4.68
C PRO A 69 4.25 15.62 4.71
N SER A 70 5.31 14.81 4.83
CA SER A 70 6.70 15.24 4.79
C SER A 70 7.21 15.35 3.34
N ASN A 71 8.33 16.07 3.14
CA ASN A 71 8.99 16.14 1.83
C ASN A 71 9.47 14.76 1.37
N ASP A 72 10.04 13.97 2.28
CA ASP A 72 10.53 12.62 1.98
C ASP A 72 9.38 11.72 1.49
N ASN A 73 8.23 11.75 2.16
CA ASN A 73 7.05 10.99 1.75
C ASN A 73 6.48 11.48 0.42
N MET A 74 6.46 12.80 0.19
CA MET A 74 6.06 13.39 -1.09
C MET A 74 6.98 12.92 -2.23
N GLU A 75 8.29 12.90 -2.02
CA GLU A 75 9.26 12.46 -3.04
C GLU A 75 9.08 10.98 -3.38
N ILE A 76 8.82 10.13 -2.39
CA ILE A 76 8.55 8.71 -2.60
C ILE A 76 7.27 8.50 -3.43
N VAL A 77 6.18 9.20 -3.09
CA VAL A 77 4.92 9.13 -3.87
C VAL A 77 5.15 9.57 -5.32
N LYS A 78 5.88 10.68 -5.52
CA LYS A 78 6.23 11.15 -6.87
C LYS A 78 7.04 10.13 -7.66
N LEU A 79 8.03 9.51 -7.02
CA LEU A 79 8.86 8.50 -7.66
C LEU A 79 8.03 7.28 -8.08
N ASN A 80 7.08 6.84 -7.26
CA ASN A 80 6.18 5.74 -7.61
C ASN A 80 5.31 6.08 -8.82
N MET A 81 4.78 7.31 -8.91
CA MET A 81 3.99 7.75 -10.06
C MET A 81 4.80 7.76 -11.37
N VAL A 82 6.05 8.20 -11.32
CA VAL A 82 6.91 8.26 -12.53
C VAL A 82 7.31 6.86 -13.00
N ASN A 83 7.58 5.93 -12.07
CA ASN A 83 7.96 4.56 -12.44
C ASN A 83 6.81 3.76 -13.05
N GLU A 84 5.55 4.09 -12.75
CA GLU A 84 4.40 3.46 -13.40
C GLU A 84 4.26 3.86 -14.88
N ASP A 85 4.82 5.00 -15.29
CA ASP A 85 4.77 5.51 -16.68
C ASP A 85 5.90 4.96 -17.58
N GLU A 86 6.95 4.33 -17.02
CA GLU A 86 8.14 3.87 -17.77
C GLU A 86 8.08 2.40 -18.25
N ASP A 87 7.02 1.66 -17.93
CA ASP A 87 6.86 0.23 -18.32
C ASP A 87 6.23 0.04 -19.73
N ASP A 88 6.13 1.09 -20.56
CA ASP A 88 5.43 1.08 -21.86
C ASP A 88 6.36 1.29 -23.09
N ASP A 89 7.62 0.83 -23.02
CA ASP A 89 8.56 0.84 -24.16
C ASP A 89 9.13 -0.57 -24.46
N GLU A 90 8.25 -1.51 -24.86
CA GLU A 90 8.63 -2.64 -25.71
C GLU A 90 9.05 -2.11 -27.09
N SER A 91 10.32 -1.73 -27.23
CA SER A 91 10.96 -1.63 -28.53
C SER A 91 11.58 -2.98 -28.91
N GLU A 92 10.78 -3.84 -29.55
CA GLU A 92 11.33 -4.92 -30.37
C GLU A 92 12.25 -4.30 -31.43
N SER A 93 13.54 -4.62 -31.37
CA SER A 93 14.47 -4.41 -32.47
C SER A 93 15.02 -5.76 -32.91
N ASP A 94 14.66 -6.13 -34.15
CA ASP A 94 15.23 -7.22 -34.97
C ASP A 94 16.77 -7.29 -34.94
#